data_AF-A0A352FID6-F1
#
_entry.id   AF-A0A352FID6-F1
#
_cell.length_a   1.000
_cell.length_b   1.000
_cell.length_c   1.000
_cell.angle_alpha   90.00
_cell.angle_beta   90.00
_cell.angle_gamma   90.00
#
_symmetry.space_group_name_H-M   'P 1'
#
loop_
_entity.id
_entity.type
_entity.pdbx_description
1 polymer ?
#
loop_
_entity_poly.entity_id
_entity_poly.type
_entity_poly.pdbx_seq_one_letter_code
_entity_poly.pdbx_strand_id
1 'polypeptide(L)'
;MQSKIRKHCVRVVIFLGVLITVGFLATRTPAQTNAQERAANLRAQLADAEARQTELQGRLQQLEENLKPDNIERSLAGVGSVHPEELREARRRQFEIEKRGVQSQLDVLGASHSRLEAAIAAADAEIYRQSAGRGPNISTATDNITAAKQTPASRHPTKKHRLNRRR
;
A
#
# COMPACT_ATOMS: atom_id res chain seq x y z
N MET A 1 -46.96 -56.71 8.81
CA MET A 1 -46.68 -55.30 8.41
C MET A 1 -45.26 -54.81 8.74
N GLN A 2 -44.32 -55.65 9.21
CA GLN A 2 -42.99 -55.24 9.71
C GLN A 2 -41.83 -55.33 8.67
N SER A 3 -42.02 -56.01 7.53
CA SER A 3 -40.94 -56.25 6.55
C SER A 3 -40.78 -55.15 5.49
N LYS A 4 -41.80 -54.29 5.29
CA LYS A 4 -41.75 -53.15 4.35
C LYS A 4 -40.91 -51.98 4.89
N ILE A 5 -40.99 -51.71 6.19
CA ILE A 5 -40.30 -50.59 6.86
C ILE A 5 -38.78 -50.81 6.88
N ARG A 6 -38.32 -52.05 7.13
CA ARG A 6 -36.88 -52.40 7.13
C ARG A 6 -36.24 -52.22 5.75
N LYS A 7 -36.95 -52.53 4.66
CA LYS A 7 -36.46 -52.38 3.29
C LYS A 7 -36.37 -50.93 2.83
N HIS A 8 -37.19 -50.04 3.40
CA HIS A 8 -37.14 -48.60 3.10
C HIS A 8 -36.01 -47.91 3.88
N CYS A 9 -35.79 -48.29 5.14
CA CYS A 9 -34.68 -47.75 5.92
C CYS A 9 -33.30 -48.12 5.33
N VAL A 10 -33.12 -49.38 4.89
CA VAL A 10 -31.85 -49.81 4.25
C VAL A 10 -31.62 -49.10 2.90
N ARG A 11 -32.68 -48.86 2.11
CA ARG A 11 -32.56 -48.14 0.83
C ARG A 11 -32.26 -46.66 1.00
N VAL A 12 -32.80 -46.01 2.03
CA VAL A 12 -32.54 -44.60 2.36
C VAL A 12 -31.10 -44.42 2.86
N VAL A 13 -30.59 -45.34 3.69
CA VAL A 13 -29.21 -45.27 4.19
C VAL A 13 -28.18 -45.46 3.07
N ILE A 14 -28.45 -46.34 2.10
CA ILE A 14 -27.57 -46.52 0.93
C ILE A 14 -27.60 -45.30 0.01
N PHE A 15 -28.77 -44.72 -0.25
CA PHE A 15 -28.88 -43.50 -1.06
C PHE A 15 -28.21 -42.28 -0.40
N LEU A 16 -28.33 -42.13 0.93
CA LEU A 16 -27.69 -41.05 1.66
C LEU A 16 -26.16 -41.20 1.69
N GLY A 17 -25.65 -42.43 1.79
CA GLY A 17 -24.22 -42.74 1.76
C GLY A 17 -23.58 -42.46 0.39
N VAL A 18 -24.26 -42.80 -0.70
CA VAL A 18 -23.76 -42.57 -2.07
C VAL A 18 -23.74 -41.08 -2.43
N LEU A 19 -24.71 -40.28 -1.94
CA LEU A 19 -24.75 -38.83 -2.17
C LEU A 19 -23.58 -38.10 -1.47
N ILE A 20 -23.13 -38.60 -0.33
CA ILE A 20 -22.00 -38.02 0.43
C ILE A 20 -20.66 -38.36 -0.23
N THR A 21 -20.53 -39.51 -0.90
CA THR A 21 -19.28 -39.91 -1.57
C THR A 21 -19.00 -39.20 -2.90
N VAL A 22 -20.02 -38.63 -3.57
CA VAL A 22 -19.84 -37.94 -4.86
C VAL A 22 -19.47 -36.45 -4.70
N GLY A 23 -19.64 -35.88 -3.51
CA GLY A 23 -19.29 -34.47 -3.22
C GLY A 23 -17.81 -34.20 -2.96
N PHE A 24 -16.96 -35.23 -2.89
CA PHE A 24 -15.57 -35.12 -2.42
C PHE A 24 -14.52 -35.24 -3.54
N LEU A 25 -14.84 -34.76 -4.76
CA LEU A 25 -13.87 -34.72 -5.85
C LEU A 25 -13.91 -33.40 -6.63
N ALA A 26 -13.82 -32.27 -5.91
CA ALA A 26 -13.64 -30.96 -6.54
C ALA A 26 -12.82 -29.97 -5.71
N THR A 27 -11.86 -30.43 -4.91
CA THR A 27 -10.82 -29.54 -4.37
C THR A 27 -9.74 -29.33 -5.43
N ARG A 28 -10.07 -28.54 -6.46
CA ARG A 28 -9.03 -27.91 -7.28
C ARG A 28 -8.33 -26.86 -6.41
N THR A 29 -7.05 -27.09 -6.17
CA THR A 29 -6.07 -26.28 -5.44
C THR A 29 -6.23 -24.75 -5.59
N PRO A 30 -6.48 -23.97 -4.50
CA PRO A 30 -6.58 -22.50 -4.56
C PRO A 30 -5.23 -21.75 -4.53
N ALA A 31 -4.10 -22.39 -4.89
CA ALA A 31 -2.79 -21.74 -4.79
C ALA A 31 -2.55 -20.70 -5.91
N GLN A 32 -3.01 -20.98 -7.13
CA GLN A 32 -2.74 -20.10 -8.28
C GLN A 32 -3.62 -18.84 -8.32
N THR A 33 -4.85 -18.93 -7.82
CA THR A 33 -5.75 -17.77 -7.74
C THR A 33 -5.17 -16.68 -6.83
N ASN A 34 -4.56 -17.08 -5.72
CA ASN A 34 -3.95 -16.15 -4.77
C ASN A 34 -2.73 -15.41 -5.35
N ALA A 35 -1.86 -16.09 -6.10
CA ALA A 35 -0.70 -15.44 -6.73
C ALA A 35 -1.12 -14.48 -7.84
N GLN A 36 -2.09 -14.89 -8.67
CA GLN A 36 -2.65 -14.07 -9.75
C GLN A 36 -3.36 -12.82 -9.21
N GLU A 37 -4.14 -12.96 -8.14
CA GLU A 37 -4.84 -11.85 -7.48
C GLU A 37 -3.87 -10.84 -6.86
N ARG A 38 -2.77 -11.32 -6.24
CA ARG A 38 -1.70 -10.45 -5.75
C ARG A 38 -1.05 -9.64 -6.87
N ALA A 39 -0.73 -10.27 -7.99
CA ALA A 39 -0.16 -9.57 -9.15
C ALA A 39 -1.15 -8.56 -9.76
N ALA A 40 -2.44 -8.86 -9.78
CA ALA A 40 -3.48 -7.92 -10.21
C ALA A 40 -3.59 -6.70 -9.28
N ASN A 41 -3.53 -6.91 -7.96
CA ASN A 41 -3.56 -5.84 -6.97
C ASN A 41 -2.31 -4.93 -7.08
N LEU A 42 -1.12 -5.51 -7.24
CA LEU A 42 0.11 -4.73 -7.46
C LEU A 42 0.04 -3.86 -8.71
N ARG A 43 -0.53 -4.37 -9.81
CA ARG A 43 -0.75 -3.57 -11.04
C ARG A 43 -1.76 -2.44 -10.82
N ALA A 44 -2.82 -2.69 -10.05
CA ALA A 44 -3.77 -1.64 -9.70
C ALA A 44 -3.11 -0.52 -8.87
N GLN A 45 -2.24 -0.89 -7.92
CA GLN A 45 -1.45 0.08 -7.15
C GLN A 45 -0.46 0.85 -8.02
N LEU A 46 0.15 0.20 -9.02
CA LEU A 46 1.03 0.86 -9.98
C LEU A 46 0.26 1.93 -10.77
N ALA A 47 -0.93 1.59 -11.28
CA ALA A 47 -1.78 2.52 -12.02
C ALA A 47 -2.22 3.73 -11.17
N ASP A 48 -2.57 3.52 -9.89
CA ASP A 48 -2.88 4.62 -8.97
C ASP A 48 -1.64 5.51 -8.71
N ALA A 49 -0.46 4.90 -8.53
CA ALA A 49 0.78 5.65 -8.36
C ALA A 49 1.12 6.50 -9.60
N GLU A 50 0.93 5.96 -10.81
CA GLU A 50 1.13 6.69 -12.08
C GLU A 50 0.13 7.83 -12.27
N ALA A 51 -1.14 7.61 -11.91
CA ALA A 51 -2.17 8.65 -11.96
C ALA A 51 -1.81 9.82 -11.03
N ARG A 52 -1.40 9.53 -9.79
CA ARG A 52 -0.95 10.54 -8.82
C ARG A 52 0.32 11.26 -9.28
N GLN A 53 1.24 10.53 -9.90
CA GLN A 53 2.45 11.13 -10.45
C GLN A 53 2.11 12.12 -11.56
N THR A 54 1.18 11.79 -12.45
CA THR A 54 0.73 12.66 -13.53
C THR A 54 0.03 13.92 -12.98
N GLU A 55 -0.81 13.77 -11.96
CA GLU A 55 -1.46 14.89 -11.28
C GLU A 55 -0.43 15.84 -10.65
N LEU A 56 0.54 15.31 -9.89
CA LEU A 56 1.58 16.10 -9.24
C LEU A 56 2.54 16.74 -10.24
N GLN A 57 2.83 16.08 -11.37
CA GLN A 57 3.59 16.67 -12.47
C GLN A 57 2.85 17.86 -13.09
N GLY A 58 1.53 17.75 -13.29
CA GLY A 58 0.71 18.88 -13.74
C GLY A 58 0.74 20.04 -12.76
N ARG A 59 0.64 19.75 -11.45
CA ARG A 59 0.76 20.77 -10.40
C ARG A 59 2.15 21.42 -10.37
N LEU A 60 3.20 20.64 -10.59
CA LEU A 60 4.57 21.14 -10.66
C LEU A 60 4.73 22.14 -11.82
N GLN A 61 4.23 21.79 -13.01
CA GLN A 61 4.24 22.70 -14.17
C GLN A 61 3.46 23.98 -13.88
N GLN A 62 2.29 23.87 -13.26
CA GLN A 62 1.50 25.04 -12.87
C GLN A 62 2.26 25.94 -11.88
N LEU A 63 2.96 25.37 -10.90
CA LEU A 63 3.80 26.12 -9.97
C LEU A 63 4.98 26.79 -10.67
N GLU A 64 5.60 26.14 -11.64
CA GLU A 64 6.68 26.71 -12.44
C GLU A 64 6.21 27.89 -13.29
N GLU A 65 5.03 27.78 -13.88
CA GLU A 65 4.38 28.90 -14.56
C GLU A 65 4.08 30.04 -13.58
N ASN A 66 3.51 29.74 -12.41
CA ASN A 66 3.20 30.75 -11.38
C ASN A 66 4.46 31.43 -10.79
N LEU A 67 5.63 30.76 -10.85
CA LEU A 67 6.89 31.31 -10.38
C LEU A 67 7.44 32.43 -11.30
N LYS A 68 6.94 32.51 -12.54
CA LYS A 68 7.36 33.55 -13.49
C LYS A 68 7.03 34.94 -12.94
N PRO A 69 7.93 35.93 -13.11
CA PRO A 69 7.75 37.26 -12.55
C PRO A 69 6.42 37.90 -12.99
N ASP A 70 6.08 37.80 -14.27
CA ASP A 70 4.84 38.33 -14.83
C ASP A 70 3.58 37.79 -14.13
N ASN A 71 3.59 36.49 -13.77
CA ASN A 71 2.47 35.86 -13.09
C ASN A 71 2.39 36.23 -11.60
N ILE A 72 3.55 36.41 -10.95
CA ILE A 72 3.62 36.92 -9.58
C ILE A 72 3.06 38.34 -9.52
N GLU A 73 3.46 39.21 -10.44
CA GLU A 73 2.95 40.58 -10.54
C GLU A 73 1.46 40.60 -10.80
N ARG A 74 0.97 39.77 -11.73
CA ARG A 74 -0.46 39.65 -12.02
C ARG A 74 -1.25 39.15 -10.81
N SER A 75 -0.67 38.27 -9.98
CA SER A 75 -1.30 37.77 -8.75
C SER A 75 -1.36 38.82 -7.63
N LEU A 76 -0.50 39.84 -7.69
CA LEU A 76 -0.43 40.94 -6.74
C LEU A 76 -1.05 42.23 -7.29
N ALA A 77 -1.55 42.22 -8.53
CA ALA A 77 -2.20 43.35 -9.16
C ALA A 77 -3.42 43.79 -8.33
N GLY A 78 -3.47 45.08 -7.97
CA GLY A 78 -4.53 45.64 -7.14
C GLY A 78 -4.29 45.53 -5.62
N VAL A 79 -3.20 44.89 -5.18
CA VAL A 79 -2.78 44.93 -3.77
C VAL A 79 -2.04 46.24 -3.52
N GLY A 80 -2.72 47.19 -2.89
CA GLY A 80 -2.12 48.45 -2.42
C GLY A 80 -1.22 48.20 -1.21
N SER A 81 0.09 48.04 -1.45
CA SER A 81 1.10 47.91 -0.40
C SER A 81 2.17 48.99 -0.54
N VAL A 82 2.71 49.41 0.59
CA VAL A 82 3.84 50.36 0.67
C VAL A 82 5.16 49.69 0.27
N HIS A 83 5.23 48.35 0.34
CA HIS A 83 6.41 47.55 0.00
C HIS A 83 6.06 46.43 -0.99
N PRO A 84 5.96 46.74 -2.30
CA PRO A 84 5.63 45.75 -3.33
C PRO A 84 6.74 44.71 -3.56
N GLU A 85 8.01 45.08 -3.30
CA GLU A 85 9.15 44.17 -3.39
C GLU A 85 9.04 43.00 -2.40
N GLU A 86 8.74 43.31 -1.14
CA GLU A 86 8.60 42.29 -0.08
C GLU A 86 7.44 41.32 -0.38
N LEU A 87 6.33 41.83 -0.93
CA LEU A 87 5.20 40.98 -1.33
C LEU A 87 5.57 40.05 -2.49
N ARG A 88 6.33 40.53 -3.47
CA ARG A 88 6.82 39.70 -4.58
C ARG A 88 7.77 38.62 -4.07
N GLU A 89 8.70 38.96 -3.19
CA GLU A 89 9.60 37.99 -2.57
C GLU A 89 8.85 36.96 -1.73
N ALA A 90 7.90 37.39 -0.89
CA ALA A 90 7.09 36.49 -0.09
C ALA A 90 6.29 35.52 -0.96
N ARG A 91 5.69 36.01 -2.05
CA ARG A 91 4.98 35.16 -3.02
C ARG A 91 5.91 34.18 -3.71
N ARG A 92 7.10 34.62 -4.15
CA ARG A 92 8.11 33.74 -4.75
C ARG A 92 8.53 32.64 -3.77
N ARG A 93 8.86 33.00 -2.53
CA ARG A 93 9.22 32.03 -1.48
C ARG A 93 8.11 31.01 -1.24
N GLN A 94 6.86 31.46 -1.22
CA GLN A 94 5.71 30.56 -1.07
C GLN A 94 5.65 29.51 -2.18
N PHE A 95 5.73 29.94 -3.45
CA PHE A 95 5.74 29.02 -4.58
C PHE A 95 6.98 28.13 -4.62
N GLU A 96 8.15 28.60 -4.20
CA GLU A 96 9.35 27.76 -4.08
C GLU A 96 9.19 26.66 -3.04
N ILE A 97 8.60 26.97 -1.88
CA ILE A 97 8.35 25.99 -0.83
C ILE A 97 7.35 24.94 -1.34
N GLU A 98 6.27 25.36 -2.00
CA GLU A 98 5.30 24.45 -2.59
C GLU A 98 5.92 23.57 -3.68
N LYS A 99 6.73 24.16 -4.57
CA LYS A 99 7.46 23.44 -5.62
C LYS A 99 8.35 22.35 -5.01
N ARG A 100 9.14 22.69 -3.99
CA ARG A 100 10.00 21.73 -3.29
C ARG A 100 9.18 20.61 -2.64
N GLY A 101 8.04 20.95 -2.03
CA GLY A 101 7.12 19.98 -1.44
C GLY A 101 6.54 19.00 -2.48
N VAL A 102 6.11 19.50 -3.63
CA VAL A 102 5.60 18.67 -4.74
C VAL A 102 6.71 17.81 -5.33
N GLN A 103 7.91 18.36 -5.53
CA GLN A 103 9.06 17.59 -6.01
C GLN A 103 9.41 16.44 -5.07
N SER A 104 9.43 16.69 -3.76
CA SER A 104 9.67 15.64 -2.77
C SER A 104 8.61 14.53 -2.81
N GLN A 105 7.34 14.88 -3.08
CA GLN A 105 6.29 13.87 -3.23
C GLN A 105 6.48 13.04 -4.50
N LEU A 106 6.89 13.66 -5.61
CA LEU A 106 7.23 12.96 -6.85
C LEU A 106 8.40 12.01 -6.64
N ASP A 107 9.44 12.40 -5.90
CA ASP A 107 10.59 11.54 -5.63
C ASP A 107 10.20 10.30 -4.81
N VAL A 108 9.33 10.47 -3.81
CA VAL A 108 8.78 9.37 -3.00
C VAL A 108 7.90 8.43 -3.84
N LEU A 109 7.07 8.99 -4.73
CA LEU A 109 6.27 8.19 -5.66
C LEU A 109 7.13 7.44 -6.66
N GLY A 110 8.17 8.06 -7.20
CA GLY A 110 9.13 7.39 -8.10
C GLY A 110 9.80 6.20 -7.44
N ALA A 111 10.25 6.35 -6.18
CA ALA A 111 10.79 5.23 -5.42
C ALA A 111 9.76 4.13 -5.15
N SER A 112 8.48 4.49 -4.98
CA SER A 112 7.39 3.53 -4.78
C SER A 112 7.04 2.79 -6.07
N HIS A 113 7.04 3.49 -7.21
CA HIS A 113 6.82 2.94 -8.55
C HIS A 113 7.87 1.88 -8.88
N SER A 114 9.17 2.18 -8.74
CA SER A 114 10.23 1.19 -8.96
C SER A 114 10.13 -0.04 -8.04
N ARG A 115 9.67 0.13 -6.80
CA ARG A 115 9.42 -0.99 -5.88
C ARG A 115 8.24 -1.85 -6.32
N LEU A 116 7.16 -1.23 -6.80
CA LEU A 116 5.98 -1.93 -7.31
C LEU A 116 6.32 -2.69 -8.59
N GLU A 117 7.07 -2.11 -9.52
CA GLU A 117 7.54 -2.80 -10.72
C GLU A 117 8.36 -4.05 -10.38
N ALA A 118 9.33 -3.93 -9.45
CA ALA A 118 10.11 -5.06 -8.99
C ALA A 118 9.25 -6.14 -8.31
N ALA A 119 8.25 -5.73 -7.51
CA ALA A 119 7.31 -6.65 -6.87
C ALA A 119 6.41 -7.37 -7.89
N ILE A 120 5.96 -6.69 -8.94
CA ILE A 120 5.18 -7.28 -10.04
C ILE A 120 6.03 -8.31 -10.78
N ALA A 121 7.27 -7.95 -11.15
CA ALA A 121 8.19 -8.88 -11.83
C ALA A 121 8.46 -10.14 -10.99
N ALA A 122 8.62 -9.98 -9.67
CA ALA A 122 8.79 -11.11 -8.76
C ALA A 122 7.52 -11.99 -8.66
N ALA A 123 6.34 -11.36 -8.59
CA ALA A 123 5.06 -12.07 -8.55
C ALA A 123 4.78 -12.83 -9.87
N ASP A 124 5.09 -12.23 -11.01
CA ASP A 124 4.93 -12.85 -12.33
C ASP A 124 5.88 -14.04 -12.52
N ALA A 125 7.13 -13.93 -12.04
CA ALA A 125 8.06 -15.05 -12.02
C ALA A 125 7.56 -16.21 -11.14
N GLU A 126 6.90 -15.91 -10.02
CA GLU A 126 6.31 -16.90 -9.13
C GLU A 126 5.11 -17.62 -9.79
N ILE A 127 4.23 -16.87 -10.46
CA ILE A 127 3.13 -17.45 -11.25
C ILE A 127 3.68 -18.37 -12.32
N TYR A 128 4.72 -17.93 -13.06
CA TYR A 128 5.36 -18.76 -14.07
C TYR A 128 5.91 -20.06 -13.47
N ARG A 129 6.65 -20.00 -12.36
CA ARG A 129 7.17 -21.19 -11.64
C ARG A 129 6.05 -22.15 -11.20
N GLN A 130 4.94 -21.61 -10.71
CA GLN A 130 3.78 -22.43 -10.32
C GLN A 130 3.10 -23.07 -11.53
N SER A 131 3.06 -22.39 -12.67
CA SER A 131 2.48 -22.90 -13.92
C SER A 131 3.35 -23.96 -14.61
N ALA A 132 4.68 -23.85 -14.51
CA ALA A 132 5.64 -24.76 -15.13
C ALA A 132 5.79 -26.12 -14.42
N GLY A 133 5.04 -26.36 -13.34
CA GLY A 133 4.92 -27.67 -12.70
C GLY A 133 6.16 -28.14 -11.92
N ARG A 134 6.38 -27.54 -10.73
CA ARG A 134 7.13 -28.03 -9.54
C ARG A 134 8.21 -27.05 -9.04
N GLY A 135 8.21 -26.77 -7.72
CA GLY A 135 9.07 -25.76 -7.07
C GLY A 135 10.24 -26.31 -6.25
N PRO A 136 10.92 -25.44 -5.47
CA PRO A 136 11.44 -25.76 -4.15
C PRO A 136 10.59 -25.06 -3.07
N ASN A 137 10.47 -25.73 -1.92
CA ASN A 137 9.79 -25.24 -0.73
C ASN A 137 10.41 -23.89 -0.30
N ILE A 138 9.68 -22.80 -0.43
CA ILE A 138 9.98 -21.55 0.29
C ILE A 138 8.92 -21.46 1.37
N SER A 139 9.28 -21.91 2.57
CA SER A 139 8.53 -21.66 3.78
C SER A 139 8.13 -20.19 3.81
N THR A 140 6.84 -19.95 4.03
CA THR A 140 6.28 -18.69 4.47
C THR A 140 7.08 -18.15 5.66
N ALA A 141 8.07 -17.31 5.39
CA ALA A 141 8.91 -16.67 6.37
C ALA A 141 8.80 -15.15 6.21
N THR A 142 7.58 -14.63 6.26
CA THR A 142 7.29 -13.20 6.52
C THR A 142 5.83 -13.04 6.94
N ASP A 143 5.42 -13.67 8.04
CA ASP A 143 4.18 -13.29 8.76
C ASP A 143 4.46 -13.11 10.28
N ASN A 144 5.71 -12.80 10.64
CA ASN A 144 6.15 -12.73 12.04
C ASN A 144 6.54 -11.31 12.48
N ILE A 145 6.33 -10.27 11.66
CA ILE A 145 6.72 -8.90 12.04
C ILE A 145 5.62 -8.19 12.86
N THR A 146 4.41 -8.75 12.97
CA THR A 146 3.29 -8.13 13.71
C THR A 146 3.02 -8.74 15.09
N ALA A 147 3.99 -9.42 15.70
CA ALA A 147 3.85 -10.01 17.05
C ALA A 147 4.96 -9.62 18.06
N ALA A 148 5.78 -8.61 17.77
CA ALA A 148 6.83 -8.17 18.70
C ALA A 148 7.01 -6.64 18.73
N LYS A 149 5.95 -5.88 19.06
CA LYS A 149 6.11 -4.55 19.67
C LYS A 149 4.88 -4.06 20.43
N GLN A 150 4.49 -4.81 21.46
CA GLN A 150 3.67 -4.27 22.55
C GLN A 150 4.45 -4.43 23.85
N THR A 151 5.16 -3.37 24.27
CA THR A 151 5.24 -2.86 25.66
C THR A 151 6.08 -1.56 25.65
N PRO A 152 5.48 -0.38 25.89
CA PRO A 152 6.24 0.80 26.28
C PRO A 152 6.45 0.75 27.80
N ALA A 153 7.53 0.09 28.25
CA ALA A 153 7.96 0.21 29.63
C ALA A 153 8.67 1.57 29.80
N SER A 154 7.93 2.56 30.31
CA SER A 154 8.47 3.84 30.72
C SER A 154 9.59 3.64 31.75
N ARG A 155 10.84 3.87 31.36
CA ARG A 155 11.95 4.07 32.30
C ARG A 155 12.35 5.53 32.24
N HIS A 156 11.70 6.35 33.07
CA HIS A 156 12.19 7.66 33.44
C HIS A 156 13.54 7.52 34.16
N PRO A 157 14.63 8.16 33.71
CA PRO A 157 15.77 8.40 34.57
C PRO A 157 15.44 9.58 35.50
N THR A 158 15.25 9.29 36.79
CA THR A 158 15.13 10.32 37.83
C THR A 158 16.48 11.04 37.96
N LYS A 159 16.52 12.29 37.51
CA LYS A 159 17.61 13.23 37.75
C LYS A 159 17.72 13.45 39.27
N LYS A 160 18.68 12.80 39.93
CA LYS A 160 19.07 13.13 41.31
C LYS A 160 19.77 14.49 41.31
N HIS A 161 19.00 15.52 41.64
CA HIS A 161 19.49 16.85 41.96
C HIS A 161 20.25 16.78 43.31
N ARG A 162 21.58 16.61 43.29
CA ARG A 162 22.40 16.82 44.49
C ARG A 162 22.53 18.32 44.74
N LEU A 163 21.62 18.85 45.57
CA LEU A 163 21.83 20.10 46.29
C LEU A 163 22.99 19.90 47.26
N ASN A 164 24.16 20.43 46.92
CA ASN A 164 25.26 20.53 47.87
C ASN A 164 25.08 21.83 48.66
N ARG A 165 24.50 21.70 49.86
CA ARG A 165 24.30 22.79 50.82
C ARG A 165 25.34 22.62 51.94
N ARG A 166 26.20 23.63 52.07
CA ARG A 166 26.95 24.08 53.26
C ARG A 166 28.11 23.21 53.77
N ARG A 167 29.32 23.77 53.70
CA ARG A 167 29.93 24.48 54.84
C ARG A 167 30.91 25.52 54.32
#